data_AF-A0A804UE43-F1
#
_entry.id   AF-A0A804UE43-F1
#
_cell.length_a   1.000
_cell.length_b   1.000
_cell.length_c   1.000
_cell.angle_alpha   90.00
_cell.angle_beta   90.00
_cell.angle_gamma   90.00
#
_symmetry.space_group_name_H-M   'P 1'
#
loop_
_entity.id
_entity.type
_entity.pdbx_description
1 polymer ?
#
loop_
_entity_poly.entity_id
_entity_poly.type
_entity_poly.pdbx_seq_one_letter_code
_entity_poly.pdbx_strand_id
1 'polypeptide(L)'
;MWSYISLGYFKQIPKAGEVGSSTMPYKINPIDFENSDGNLGQLDLTDLTVLRNLGMGLGHSLLAYKGTMRGISKVQMRITDLVGETVLSCSILAFMVMAHEVRLLI
;
A
#
# COMPACT_ATOMS: atom_id res chain seq x y z
N MET A 1 -1.12 -0.85 0.57
CA MET A 1 -0.01 -0.85 -0.43
C MET A 1 1.19 -1.64 0.06
N TRP A 2 1.74 -1.30 1.23
CA TRP A 2 2.83 -2.03 1.88
C TRP A 2 2.66 -3.56 1.83
N SER A 3 1.48 -4.06 2.22
CA SER A 3 1.19 -5.49 2.20
C SER A 3 1.29 -6.12 0.81
N TYR A 4 0.84 -5.44 -0.24
CA TYR A 4 0.93 -5.95 -1.61
C TYR A 4 2.37 -5.97 -2.14
N ILE A 5 3.20 -5.01 -1.72
CA ILE A 5 4.64 -5.03 -2.01
C ILE A 5 5.32 -6.18 -1.24
N SER A 6 4.93 -6.40 0.02
CA SER A 6 5.44 -7.51 0.84
C SER A 6 5.02 -8.89 0.31
N LEU A 7 3.82 -9.02 -0.25
CA LEU A 7 3.34 -10.24 -0.90
C LEU A 7 3.98 -10.47 -2.29
N GLY A 8 4.69 -9.48 -2.83
CA GLY A 8 5.40 -9.61 -4.10
C GLY A 8 4.58 -9.28 -5.36
N TYR A 9 3.32 -8.86 -5.22
CA TYR A 9 2.49 -8.41 -6.37
C TYR A 9 3.10 -7.19 -7.07
N PHE A 10 3.80 -6.36 -6.30
CA PHE A 10 4.46 -5.17 -6.80
C PHE A 10 5.96 -5.24 -6.55
N LYS A 11 6.74 -4.96 -7.60
CA LYS A 11 8.18 -4.77 -7.51
C LYS A 11 8.48 -3.27 -7.49
N GLN A 12 9.39 -2.86 -6.61
CA GLN A 12 9.86 -1.48 -6.58
C GLN A 12 11.07 -1.30 -7.51
N ILE A 13 11.08 -0.19 -8.27
CA ILE A 13 12.21 0.21 -9.13
C ILE A 13 13.30 0.81 -8.23
N PRO A 14 14.50 0.22 -8.18
CA PRO A 14 15.60 0.82 -7.44
C PRO A 14 16.06 2.09 -8.16
N LYS A 15 16.25 3.18 -7.41
CA LYS A 15 16.95 4.37 -7.92
C LYS A 15 18.44 4.24 -7.61
N ALA A 16 19.29 4.62 -8.56
CA ALA A 16 20.73 4.61 -8.38
C ALA A 16 21.13 5.49 -7.19
N GLY A 17 21.86 4.93 -6.23
CA GLY A 17 22.32 5.61 -5.02
C GLY A 17 21.37 5.55 -3.81
N GLU A 18 20.14 5.03 -3.96
CA GLU A 18 19.27 4.79 -2.80
C GLU A 18 19.70 3.50 -2.09
N VAL A 19 20.08 3.61 -0.81
CA VAL A 19 20.41 2.47 0.06
C VAL A 19 19.18 2.11 0.88
N GLY A 20 18.59 0.94 0.64
CA GLY A 20 17.39 0.53 1.39
C GLY A 20 17.68 0.02 2.80
N SER A 21 18.89 -0.48 3.08
CA SER A 21 19.35 -0.84 4.42
C SER A 21 20.87 -0.75 4.52
N SER A 22 21.37 -0.20 5.63
CA SER A 22 22.81 -0.08 5.90
C SER A 22 23.53 -1.42 6.02
N THR A 23 22.83 -2.48 6.41
CA THR A 23 23.40 -3.83 6.58
C THR A 23 23.05 -4.79 5.45
N MET A 24 22.11 -4.43 4.57
CA MET A 24 21.61 -5.29 3.49
C MET A 24 21.52 -4.51 2.16
N PRO A 25 22.59 -4.48 1.33
CA PRO A 25 22.66 -3.64 0.12
C PRO A 25 21.58 -3.93 -0.94
N TYR A 26 21.07 -5.16 -0.99
CA TYR A 26 20.07 -5.59 -1.97
C TYR A 26 18.62 -5.35 -1.52
N LYS A 27 18.40 -4.92 -0.27
CA LYS A 27 17.07 -4.74 0.29
C LYS A 27 16.42 -3.46 -0.25
N ILE A 28 15.22 -3.56 -0.78
CA ILE A 28 14.43 -2.42 -1.26
C ILE A 28 13.14 -2.34 -0.45
N ASN A 29 12.98 -1.27 0.34
CA ASN A 29 11.84 -1.08 1.24
C ASN A 29 10.87 -0.04 0.68
N PRO A 30 9.56 -0.19 0.94
CA PRO A 30 8.53 0.77 0.56
C PRO A 30 8.52 2.04 1.44
N ILE A 31 9.69 2.68 1.57
CA ILE A 31 9.93 3.81 2.47
C ILE A 31 9.04 5.02 2.16
N ASP A 32 8.71 5.26 0.89
CA ASP A 32 7.83 6.36 0.48
C ASP A 32 6.39 6.18 1.02
N PHE A 33 5.91 4.93 1.10
CA PHE A 33 4.59 4.62 1.66
C PHE A 33 4.61 4.66 3.19
N GLU A 34 5.65 4.11 3.83
CA GLU A 34 5.82 4.17 5.29
C GLU A 34 5.89 5.62 5.80
N ASN A 35 6.65 6.48 5.10
CA ASN A 35 6.70 7.91 5.41
C ASN A 35 5.35 8.61 5.19
N SER A 36 4.57 8.18 4.19
CA SER A 36 3.25 8.74 3.94
C SER A 36 2.28 8.40 5.07
N ASP A 37 2.23 7.14 5.49
CA ASP A 37 1.37 6.66 6.58
C ASP A 37 1.72 7.37 7.89
N GLY A 38 3.02 7.54 8.16
CA GLY A 38 3.51 8.28 9.32
C GLY A 38 3.04 9.74 9.36
N ASN A 39 2.95 10.42 8.21
CA ASN A 39 2.45 11.80 8.15
C ASN A 39 0.91 11.88 8.27
N LEU A 40 0.17 10.90 7.74
CA LEU A 40 -1.31 10.90 7.85
C LEU A 40 -1.79 10.75 9.29
N GLY A 41 -1.05 10.02 10.13
CA GLY A 41 -1.42 9.77 11.53
C GLY A 41 -1.13 10.89 12.53
N GLN A 42 -0.52 12.01 12.10
CA GLN A 42 -0.04 13.06 13.02
C GLN A 42 -1.10 14.09 13.41
N LEU A 43 -2.35 13.90 13.01
CA LEU A 43 -3.43 14.85 13.24
C LEU A 43 -4.35 14.41 14.39
N ASP A 44 -3.99 14.76 15.62
CA ASP A 44 -4.87 14.64 16.79
C ASP A 44 -5.70 15.94 16.93
N LEU A 45 -7.03 15.84 16.77
CA LEU A 45 -7.95 16.99 16.72
C LEU A 45 -8.76 17.20 18.02
N THR A 46 -8.27 16.71 19.16
CA THR A 46 -9.10 16.60 20.38
C THR A 46 -9.39 17.94 21.06
N ASP A 47 -8.57 18.99 20.85
CA ASP A 47 -8.70 20.25 21.58
C ASP A 47 -9.12 21.45 20.73
N LEU A 48 -9.94 22.35 21.30
CA LEU A 48 -10.44 23.58 20.65
C LEU A 48 -9.35 24.59 20.20
N THR A 49 -8.07 24.34 20.49
CA THR A 49 -6.92 25.09 19.96
C THR A 49 -6.56 24.74 18.51
N VAL A 50 -7.23 23.72 17.94
CA VAL A 50 -7.00 23.13 16.62
C VAL A 50 -6.99 24.14 15.46
N LEU A 51 -7.69 25.27 15.53
CA LEU A 51 -7.65 26.26 14.45
C LEU A 51 -6.22 26.79 14.17
N ARG A 52 -5.35 26.85 15.19
CA ARG A 52 -3.93 27.22 14.99
C ARG A 52 -3.10 26.09 14.39
N ASN A 53 -3.51 24.84 14.62
CA ASN A 53 -2.83 23.63 14.13
C ASN A 53 -3.38 23.12 12.80
N LEU A 54 -4.46 23.72 12.28
CA LEU A 54 -5.06 23.34 11.00
C LEU A 54 -4.02 23.36 9.86
N GLY A 55 -3.16 24.38 9.84
CA GLY A 55 -2.06 24.47 8.87
C GLY A 55 -1.06 23.30 8.96
N MET A 56 -0.76 22.82 10.17
CA MET A 56 0.10 21.65 10.37
C MET A 56 -0.56 20.37 9.84
N GLY A 57 -1.85 20.16 10.15
CA GLY A 57 -2.59 19.00 9.65
C GLY A 57 -2.67 18.95 8.12
N LEU A 58 -2.92 20.10 7.49
CA LEU A 58 -2.88 20.23 6.03
C LEU A 58 -1.47 20.02 5.47
N GLY A 59 -0.44 20.52 6.17
CA GLY A 59 0.97 20.33 5.81
C GLY A 59 1.37 18.85 5.79
N HIS A 60 1.06 18.11 6.86
CA HIS A 60 1.33 16.68 6.94
C HIS A 60 0.55 15.89 5.90
N SER A 61 -0.71 16.26 5.66
CA SER A 61 -1.53 15.66 4.59
C SER A 61 -0.90 15.87 3.20
N LEU A 62 -0.36 17.07 2.92
CA LEU A 62 0.33 17.37 1.67
C LEU A 62 1.66 16.61 1.52
N LEU A 63 2.43 16.49 2.61
CA LEU A 63 3.67 15.69 2.66
C LEU A 63 3.38 14.21 2.41
N ALA A 64 2.34 13.67 3.03
CA ALA A 64 1.87 12.31 2.81
C ALA A 64 1.48 12.09 1.34
N TYR A 65 0.65 12.98 0.78
CA TYR A 65 0.25 12.90 -0.62
C TYR A 65 1.45 12.90 -1.58
N LYS A 66 2.43 13.80 -1.36
CA LYS A 66 3.68 13.84 -2.12
C LYS A 66 4.49 12.54 -1.98
N GLY A 67 4.55 11.97 -0.78
CA GLY A 67 5.20 10.69 -0.51
C GLY A 67 4.53 9.54 -1.26
N THR A 68 3.20 9.43 -1.17
CA THR A 68 2.41 8.44 -1.90
C THR A 68 2.61 8.56 -3.42
N MET A 69 2.58 9.77 -3.97
CA MET A 69 2.82 10.00 -5.41
C MET A 69 4.23 9.53 -5.83
N ARG A 70 5.26 9.80 -5.03
CA ARG A 70 6.62 9.27 -5.27
C ARG A 70 6.64 7.74 -5.19
N GLY A 71 5.99 7.16 -4.19
CA GLY A 71 5.88 5.71 -4.02
C GLY A 71 5.24 5.03 -5.23
N ILE A 72 4.08 5.53 -5.68
CA ILE A 72 3.35 5.00 -6.85
C ILE A 72 4.24 5.05 -8.10
N SER A 73 5.02 6.11 -8.29
CA SER A 73 5.93 6.23 -9.45
C SER A 73 7.05 5.18 -9.49
N LYS A 74 7.38 4.56 -8.33
CA LYS A 74 8.42 3.53 -8.21
C LYS A 74 7.86 2.10 -8.29
N VAL A 75 6.55 1.91 -8.36
CA VAL A 75 5.89 0.59 -8.29
C VAL A 75 5.64 0.05 -9.70
N GLN A 76 6.14 -1.17 -9.98
CA GLN A 76 5.80 -1.95 -11.17
C GLN A 76 4.98 -3.18 -10.78
N MET A 77 3.92 -3.43 -11.54
CA MET A 77 3.10 -4.63 -11.38
C MET A 77 3.85 -5.86 -11.88
N ARG A 78 3.86 -6.94 -11.10
CA ARG A 78 4.35 -8.24 -11.55
C ARG A 78 3.17 -9.12 -11.94
N ILE A 79 2.96 -9.28 -13.24
CA ILE A 79 1.82 -10.03 -13.79
C ILE A 79 1.94 -11.54 -13.56
N THR A 80 3.16 -12.09 -13.54
CA THR A 80 3.41 -13.54 -13.48
C THR A 80 2.88 -14.21 -12.22
N ASP A 81 2.88 -13.51 -11.10
CA ASP A 81 2.61 -14.12 -9.79
C ASP A 81 1.10 -14.12 -9.48
N LEU A 82 0.34 -13.20 -10.08
CA LEU A 82 -1.12 -13.13 -9.95
C LEU A 82 -1.84 -14.34 -10.56
N VAL A 83 -1.28 -14.91 -11.64
CA VAL A 83 -1.88 -16.07 -12.32
C VAL A 83 -1.75 -17.33 -11.45
N GLY A 84 -0.61 -17.52 -10.77
CA GLY A 84 -0.38 -18.68 -9.91
C GLY A 84 -1.34 -18.72 -8.71
N GLU A 85 -1.62 -17.58 -8.09
CA GLU A 85 -2.55 -17.52 -6.96
C GLU A 85 -4.01 -17.65 -7.35
N THR A 86 -4.37 -17.22 -8.56
CA THR A 86 -5.72 -17.42 -9.10
C THR A 86 -6.05 -18.91 -9.20
N VAL A 87 -5.06 -19.76 -9.55
CA VAL A 87 -5.22 -21.21 -9.62
C VAL A 87 -5.32 -21.85 -8.22
N LEU A 88 -4.59 -21.32 -7.21
CA LEU A 88 -4.75 -21.76 -5.81
C LEU A 88 -6.11 -21.38 -5.23
N SER A 89 -6.72 -20.30 -5.73
CA SER A 89 -7.98 -19.75 -5.24
C SER A 89 -9.23 -20.43 -5.80
N CYS A 90 -9.10 -21.64 -6.37
CA CYS A 90 -10.24 -22.42 -6.92
C CYS A 90 -11.37 -22.63 -5.89
N SER A 91 -11.06 -22.55 -4.58
CA SER A 91 -12.05 -22.53 -3.49
C SER A 91 -13.00 -21.31 -3.54
N ILE A 92 -12.54 -20.15 -4.00
CA ILE A 92 -13.36 -18.95 -4.16
C ILE A 92 -14.35 -19.13 -5.31
N LEU A 93 -13.89 -19.73 -6.42
CA LEU A 93 -14.78 -20.07 -7.53
C LEU A 93 -15.83 -21.09 -7.09
N ALA A 94 -15.43 -22.11 -6.30
CA ALA A 94 -16.38 -23.05 -5.72
C ALA A 94 -17.40 -22.34 -4.83
N PHE A 95 -16.98 -21.42 -3.96
CA PHE A 95 -17.92 -20.61 -3.15
C PHE A 95 -18.86 -19.77 -4.03
N MET A 96 -18.37 -19.17 -5.11
CA MET A 96 -19.19 -18.36 -6.01
C MET A 96 -20.21 -19.19 -6.80
N VAL A 97 -19.84 -20.40 -7.22
CA VAL A 97 -20.75 -21.38 -7.84
C VAL A 97 -21.79 -21.85 -6.83
N MET A 98 -21.39 -22.25 -5.62
CA MET A 98 -22.31 -22.69 -4.56
C MET A 98 -23.30 -21.58 -4.18
N ALA A 99 -22.85 -20.32 -4.06
CA ALA A 99 -23.71 -19.18 -3.76
C ALA A 99 -24.72 -18.89 -4.88
N HIS A 100 -24.32 -19.08 -6.15
CA HIS A 100 -25.23 -18.94 -7.28
C HIS A 100 -26.29 -20.05 -7.31
N GLU A 101 -25.93 -21.30 -7.02
CA GLU A 101 -26.90 -22.40 -6.97
C GLU A 101 -27.90 -22.25 -5.81
N VAL A 102 -27.46 -21.82 -4.63
CA VAL A 102 -28.37 -21.55 -3.49
C VAL A 102 -29.37 -20.44 -3.83
N ARG A 103 -28.96 -19.41 -4.60
CA ARG A 103 -29.86 -18.33 -5.01
C ARG A 103 -30.96 -18.77 -5.99
N LEU A 104 -30.76 -19.86 -6.72
CA LEU A 104 -31.76 -20.41 -7.65
C LEU A 104 -32.77 -21.35 -6.96
N LEU A 105 -32.50 -21.76 -5.72
CA LEU A 105 -33.33 -22.68 -4.94
C LEU A 105 -34.31 -21.97 -3.98
N ILE A 106 -34.30 -20.64 -3.92
CA ILE A 106 -35.19 -19.79 -3.11
C ILE A 106 -36.08 -18.99 -4.06
#